data_AF-A0A954WIK5-F1
#
_entry.id   AF-A0A954WIK5-F1
#
_cell.length_a   1.000
_cell.length_b   1.000
_cell.length_c   1.000
_cell.angle_alpha   90.00
_cell.angle_beta   90.00
_cell.angle_gamma   90.00
#
_symmetry.space_group_name_H-M   'P 1'
#
loop_
_entity.id
_entity.type
_entity.pdbx_description
1 polymer ?
#
loop_
_entity_poly.entity_id
_entity_poly.type
_entity_poly.pdbx_seq_one_letter_code
_entity_poly.pdbx_strand_id
1 'polypeptide(L)'
;MPQMPDALVSWHQSGSNQAGIRRVMGVERLQLQYSWYCDVLPFVGQQKLHDRFDFSRPWADPKNVRLTTEVVPEFQNPLDPRKAWQGYPFNGLALTHFVGVSGVEDKRNVIAGKLPRSDDRAGVFGYDTIARPEEITDGQSNTLMMIGSGELASPWVQGGG
;
A
#
# COMPACT_ATOMS: atom_id res chain seq x y z
N MET A 1 17.17 0.29 -12.51
CA MET A 1 16.00 0.69 -11.70
C MET A 1 16.27 0.21 -10.28
N PRO A 2 15.90 0.99 -9.24
CA PRO A 2 16.05 0.56 -7.85
C PRO A 2 15.30 -0.75 -7.62
N GLN A 3 15.86 -1.65 -6.81
CA GLN A 3 15.12 -2.84 -6.37
C GLN A 3 14.05 -2.41 -5.36
N MET A 4 12.92 -3.12 -5.31
CA MET A 4 11.79 -2.78 -4.43
C MET A 4 12.20 -2.51 -2.97
N PRO A 5 13.11 -3.27 -2.32
CA PRO A 5 13.53 -2.97 -0.94
C PRO A 5 14.17 -1.59 -0.76
N ASP A 6 15.08 -1.19 -1.66
CA ASP A 6 15.76 0.12 -1.57
C ASP A 6 14.79 1.28 -1.82
N ALA A 7 13.85 1.07 -2.74
CA ALA A 7 12.77 2.02 -3.02
C ALA A 7 11.87 2.23 -1.80
N LEU A 8 11.55 1.15 -1.09
CA LEU A 8 10.73 1.20 0.13
C LEU A 8 11.42 1.96 1.27
N VAL A 9 12.71 1.71 1.49
CA VAL A 9 13.49 2.45 2.51
C VAL A 9 13.53 3.94 2.17
N SER A 10 13.80 4.28 0.91
CA SER A 10 13.86 5.66 0.45
C SER A 10 12.50 6.37 0.59
N TRP A 11 11.42 5.69 0.22
CA TRP A 11 10.06 6.18 0.36
C TRP A 11 9.68 6.41 1.84
N HIS A 12 9.94 5.41 2.70
CA HIS A 12 9.61 5.46 4.12
C HIS A 12 10.33 6.62 4.83
N GLN A 13 11.60 6.88 4.46
CA GLN A 13 12.38 8.01 4.96
C GLN A 13 11.86 9.37 4.46
N SER A 14 11.27 9.43 3.27
CA SER A 14 10.71 10.68 2.72
C SER A 14 9.39 11.09 3.37
N GLY A 15 8.74 10.15 4.09
CA GLY A 15 7.40 10.31 4.64
C GLY A 15 6.31 10.06 3.58
N SER A 16 5.18 9.52 4.00
CA SER A 16 4.00 9.32 3.14
C SER A 16 2.82 10.13 3.64
N ASN A 17 2.06 10.66 2.69
CA ASN A 17 0.83 11.42 2.96
C ASN A 17 -0.44 10.58 2.72
N GLN A 18 -0.32 9.33 2.28
CA GLN A 18 -1.45 8.50 1.91
C GLN A 18 -1.58 7.25 2.79
N ALA A 19 -2.56 7.30 3.70
CA ALA A 19 -3.09 6.12 4.37
C ALA A 19 -4.22 5.51 3.52
N GLY A 20 -4.34 4.19 3.49
CA GLY A 20 -5.32 3.46 2.65
C GLY A 20 -6.80 3.83 2.91
N ILE A 21 -7.09 4.64 3.94
CA ILE A 21 -8.41 5.21 4.24
C ILE A 21 -8.22 6.67 4.69
N ARG A 22 -8.99 7.60 4.12
CA ARG A 22 -9.13 8.99 4.60
C ARG A 22 -10.60 9.37 4.58
N ARG A 23 -11.05 9.93 5.71
CA ARG A 23 -12.40 10.50 5.84
C ARG A 23 -12.47 11.76 5.00
N VAL A 24 -13.34 11.77 4.00
CA VAL A 24 -13.66 12.98 3.25
C VAL A 24 -14.84 13.66 3.94
N MET A 25 -14.60 14.86 4.48
CA MET A 25 -15.64 15.65 5.14
C MET A 25 -16.76 15.96 4.14
N GLY A 26 -18.02 15.71 4.52
CA GLY A 26 -19.19 16.01 3.69
C GLY A 26 -19.68 14.88 2.79
N VAL A 27 -19.09 13.69 2.85
CA VAL A 27 -19.59 12.50 2.14
C VAL A 27 -19.76 11.37 3.15
N GLU A 28 -20.99 10.87 3.36
CA GLU A 28 -21.27 9.72 4.25
C GLU A 28 -20.67 8.39 3.75
N ARG A 29 -20.07 8.37 2.55
CA ARG A 29 -19.43 7.17 1.98
C ARG A 29 -17.94 7.13 2.27
N LEU A 30 -17.47 5.95 2.71
CA LEU A 30 -16.06 5.57 2.65
C LEU A 30 -15.60 5.68 1.18
N GLN A 31 -14.66 6.59 0.89
CA GLN A 31 -13.94 6.56 -0.37
C GLN A 31 -12.79 5.56 -0.23
N LEU A 32 -12.76 4.56 -1.11
CA LEU A 32 -11.57 3.74 -1.32
C LEU A 32 -10.47 4.70 -1.76
N GLN A 33 -9.48 4.90 -0.89
CA GLN A 33 -8.34 5.75 -1.19
C GLN A 33 -7.28 4.96 -1.94
N TYR A 34 -6.32 5.70 -2.44
CA TYR A 34 -5.13 5.15 -3.05
C TYR A 34 -4.34 4.32 -2.02
N SER A 35 -3.80 3.21 -2.48
CA SER A 35 -2.79 2.48 -1.75
C SER A 35 -1.50 3.29 -1.61
N TRP A 36 -0.73 2.98 -0.59
CA TRP A 36 0.62 3.50 -0.38
C TRP A 36 1.55 3.19 -1.57
N TYR A 37 1.25 2.16 -2.37
CA TYR A 37 1.93 1.88 -3.64
C TYR A 37 1.94 3.05 -4.61
N CYS A 38 0.93 3.93 -4.58
CA CYS A 38 0.89 5.11 -5.44
C CYS A 38 2.03 6.06 -5.09
N ASP A 39 2.28 6.30 -3.80
CA ASP A 39 3.40 7.12 -3.33
C ASP A 39 4.77 6.46 -3.61
N VAL A 40 4.83 5.13 -3.76
CA VAL A 40 6.07 4.38 -4.06
C VAL A 40 6.47 4.45 -5.52
N LEU A 41 5.54 4.70 -6.45
CA LEU A 41 5.79 4.72 -7.90
C LEU A 41 7.06 5.51 -8.29
N PRO A 42 7.29 6.76 -7.82
CA PRO A 42 8.53 7.49 -8.08
C PRO A 42 9.81 6.73 -7.71
N PHE A 43 9.80 6.04 -6.58
CA PHE A 43 10.96 5.36 -5.99
C PHE A 43 11.31 4.06 -6.71
N VAL A 44 10.34 3.44 -7.40
CA VAL A 44 10.56 2.28 -8.27
C VAL A 44 10.79 2.66 -9.74
N GLY A 45 11.00 3.95 -10.03
CA GLY A 45 11.25 4.43 -11.40
C GLY A 45 9.99 4.63 -12.25
N GLN A 46 8.81 4.57 -11.64
CA GLN A 46 7.50 4.77 -12.27
C GLN A 46 6.97 6.20 -12.12
N GLN A 47 7.85 7.21 -12.04
CA GLN A 47 7.48 8.64 -11.93
C GLN A 47 6.45 9.05 -13.00
N LYS A 48 6.62 8.60 -14.24
CA LYS A 48 5.70 8.92 -15.35
C LYS A 48 4.28 8.41 -15.12
N LEU A 49 4.13 7.26 -14.47
CA LEU A 49 2.81 6.71 -14.12
C LEU A 49 2.22 7.51 -12.95
N HIS A 50 3.01 7.80 -11.93
CA HIS A 50 2.61 8.65 -10.80
C HIS A 50 2.06 10.00 -11.27
N ASP A 51 2.78 10.70 -12.15
CA ASP A 51 2.43 12.05 -12.61
C ASP A 51 1.15 12.11 -13.45
N ARG A 52 0.65 10.97 -13.92
CA ARG A 52 -0.61 10.88 -14.69
C ARG A 52 -1.84 10.82 -13.80
N PHE A 53 -1.69 10.49 -12.51
CA PHE A 53 -2.80 10.44 -11.58
C PHE A 53 -3.28 11.85 -11.20
N ASP A 54 -4.60 12.05 -11.23
CA ASP A 54 -5.25 13.20 -10.59
C ASP A 54 -5.62 12.82 -9.15
N PHE A 55 -4.67 13.02 -8.21
CA PHE A 55 -4.84 12.71 -6.79
C PHE A 55 -5.89 13.58 -6.08
N SER A 56 -6.46 14.59 -6.75
CA SER A 56 -7.62 15.32 -6.23
C SER A 56 -8.94 14.53 -6.36
N ARG A 57 -8.90 13.40 -7.08
CA ARG A 57 -10.04 12.52 -7.36
C ARG A 57 -9.79 11.12 -6.79
N PRO A 58 -10.85 10.33 -6.53
CA PRO A 58 -10.70 8.91 -6.22
C PRO A 58 -10.00 8.16 -7.35
N TRP A 59 -9.30 7.06 -7.02
CA TRP A 59 -8.70 6.21 -8.04
C TRP A 59 -9.73 5.56 -8.97
N ALA A 60 -10.97 5.36 -8.49
CA ALA A 60 -12.07 4.80 -9.26
C ALA A 60 -12.74 5.81 -10.21
N ASP A 61 -12.33 7.09 -10.19
CA ASP A 61 -12.77 8.07 -11.19
C ASP A 61 -12.36 7.61 -12.61
N PRO A 62 -13.21 7.79 -13.63
CA PRO A 62 -12.90 7.39 -15.01
C PRO A 62 -11.55 7.88 -15.55
N LYS A 63 -11.03 9.02 -15.05
CA LYS A 63 -9.70 9.53 -15.40
C LYS A 63 -8.56 8.67 -14.84
N ASN A 64 -8.72 8.21 -13.60
CA ASN A 64 -7.66 7.50 -12.87
C ASN A 64 -7.75 5.98 -13.07
N VAL A 65 -8.94 5.41 -13.17
CA VAL A 65 -9.15 3.95 -13.19
C VAL A 65 -8.46 3.24 -14.35
N ARG A 66 -8.21 3.94 -15.47
CA ARG A 66 -7.45 3.36 -16.59
C ARG A 66 -5.96 3.22 -16.29
N LEU A 67 -5.40 4.07 -15.43
CA LEU A 67 -4.00 4.01 -15.03
C LEU A 67 -3.73 2.80 -14.13
N THR A 68 -4.76 2.32 -13.41
CA THR A 68 -4.63 1.24 -12.43
C THR A 68 -4.59 -0.15 -13.08
N THR A 69 -4.74 -0.24 -14.40
CA THR A 69 -4.52 -1.48 -15.18
C THR A 69 -3.05 -1.66 -15.59
N GLU A 70 -2.20 -0.65 -15.38
CA GLU A 70 -0.77 -0.75 -15.71
C GLU A 70 -0.06 -1.64 -14.71
N VAL A 71 0.56 -2.70 -15.23
CA VAL A 71 1.35 -3.65 -14.42
C VAL A 71 2.67 -2.99 -14.08
N VAL A 72 2.92 -2.84 -12.78
CA VAL A 72 4.21 -2.41 -12.23
C VAL A 72 5.00 -3.66 -11.85
N PRO A 73 6.08 -4.02 -12.59
CA PRO A 73 6.84 -5.25 -12.36
C PRO A 73 7.37 -5.38 -10.93
N GLU A 74 7.73 -4.26 -10.30
CA GLU A 74 8.27 -4.19 -8.95
C GLU A 74 7.25 -4.57 -7.87
N PHE A 75 5.95 -4.50 -8.18
CA PHE A 75 4.87 -4.95 -7.29
C PHE A 75 4.49 -6.42 -7.54
N GLN A 76 5.16 -7.09 -8.49
CA GLN A 76 4.87 -8.47 -8.84
C GLN A 76 5.83 -9.46 -8.18
N ASN A 77 5.30 -10.62 -7.78
CA ASN A 77 6.12 -11.81 -7.64
C ASN A 77 6.42 -12.35 -9.06
N PRO A 78 7.69 -12.47 -9.48
CA PRO A 78 8.03 -12.99 -10.81
C PRO A 78 7.67 -14.47 -10.99
N LEU A 79 7.51 -15.23 -9.90
CA LEU A 79 7.10 -16.64 -9.92
C LEU A 79 5.58 -16.82 -9.99
N ASP A 80 4.82 -15.74 -9.84
CA ASP A 80 3.36 -15.77 -9.91
C ASP A 80 2.88 -15.24 -11.28
N PRO A 81 2.16 -16.05 -12.07
CA PRO A 81 1.67 -15.63 -13.38
C PRO A 81 0.48 -14.65 -13.31
N ARG A 82 -0.17 -14.48 -12.15
CA ARG A 82 -1.37 -13.64 -12.01
C ARG A 82 -0.97 -12.16 -12.02
N LYS A 83 -1.28 -11.41 -13.08
CA LYS A 83 -0.90 -9.98 -13.17
C LYS A 83 -2.07 -9.00 -13.02
N ALA A 84 -3.30 -9.49 -13.19
CA ALA A 84 -4.48 -8.66 -13.18
C ALA A 84 -5.64 -9.35 -12.45
N TRP A 85 -6.43 -8.55 -11.73
CA TRP A 85 -7.60 -8.96 -10.99
C TRP A 85 -8.70 -9.46 -11.94
N GLN A 86 -9.28 -10.61 -11.61
CA GLN A 86 -10.31 -11.25 -12.44
C GLN A 86 -11.73 -11.12 -11.84
N GLY A 87 -11.90 -10.35 -10.77
CA GLY A 87 -13.18 -10.21 -10.06
C GLY A 87 -13.93 -8.92 -10.38
N TYR A 88 -15.25 -9.01 -10.47
CA TYR A 88 -16.14 -7.84 -10.58
C TYR A 88 -16.10 -7.00 -9.28
N PRO A 89 -16.17 -5.65 -9.34
CA PRO A 89 -16.30 -4.79 -10.52
C PRO A 89 -14.95 -4.33 -11.12
N PHE A 90 -13.83 -4.88 -10.66
CA PHE A 90 -12.49 -4.34 -10.92
C PHE A 90 -11.66 -5.22 -11.88
N ASN A 91 -12.33 -5.92 -12.80
CA ASN A 91 -11.66 -6.77 -13.79
C ASN A 91 -10.58 -6.00 -14.56
N GLY A 92 -9.39 -6.58 -14.64
CA GLY A 92 -8.26 -6.03 -15.39
C GLY A 92 -7.40 -5.04 -14.61
N LEU A 93 -7.74 -4.68 -13.37
CA LEU A 93 -6.81 -3.88 -12.56
C LEU A 93 -5.55 -4.68 -12.24
N ALA A 94 -4.39 -4.04 -12.35
CA ALA A 94 -3.12 -4.69 -12.11
C ALA A 94 -2.94 -5.02 -10.63
N LEU A 95 -2.39 -6.20 -10.35
CA LEU A 95 -2.24 -6.72 -8.99
C LEU A 95 -0.98 -6.18 -8.31
N THR A 96 -0.91 -6.33 -6.99
CA THR A 96 0.33 -6.50 -6.24
C THR A 96 0.33 -7.89 -5.60
N HIS A 97 1.52 -8.46 -5.41
CA HIS A 97 1.72 -9.72 -4.69
C HIS A 97 2.27 -9.51 -3.28
N PHE A 98 2.31 -8.27 -2.82
CA PHE A 98 2.86 -7.90 -1.53
C PHE A 98 1.91 -6.95 -0.81
N VAL A 99 1.76 -7.15 0.49
CA VAL A 99 0.90 -6.33 1.36
C VAL A 99 1.73 -5.63 2.42
N GLY A 100 1.24 -4.46 2.85
CA GLY A 100 1.80 -3.76 4.01
C GLY A 100 1.50 -4.52 5.30
N VAL A 101 2.48 -4.61 6.20
CA VAL A 101 2.34 -5.31 7.48
C VAL A 101 1.93 -4.32 8.57
N SER A 102 0.75 -4.55 9.17
CA SER A 102 0.25 -3.73 10.27
C SER A 102 0.71 -4.20 11.66
N GLY A 103 1.26 -5.40 11.75
CA GLY A 103 1.71 -6.01 12.99
C GLY A 103 1.25 -7.45 13.16
N VAL A 104 1.38 -7.98 14.37
CA VAL A 104 1.04 -9.36 14.71
C VAL A 104 -0.15 -9.41 15.67
N GLU A 105 -1.16 -10.20 15.32
CA GLU A 105 -2.32 -10.47 16.18
C GLU A 105 -2.14 -11.80 16.88
N ASP A 106 -2.07 -11.79 18.21
CA ASP A 106 -1.90 -12.99 19.05
C ASP A 106 -3.22 -13.45 19.72
N LYS A 107 -4.28 -12.63 19.62
CA LYS A 107 -5.58 -12.86 20.25
C LYS A 107 -6.71 -12.37 19.34
N ARG A 108 -7.88 -12.99 19.44
CA ARG A 108 -9.07 -12.68 18.61
C ARG A 108 -9.56 -11.22 18.66
N ASN A 109 -9.27 -10.49 19.74
CA ASN A 109 -9.73 -9.11 19.93
C ASN A 109 -8.60 -8.08 19.77
N VAL A 110 -7.44 -8.50 19.28
CA VAL A 110 -6.33 -7.61 18.94
C VAL A 110 -6.46 -7.25 17.46
N ILE A 111 -6.36 -5.96 17.16
CA ILE A 111 -6.34 -5.48 15.78
C ILE A 111 -4.99 -4.78 15.59
N ALA A 112 -4.09 -5.39 14.81
CA ALA A 112 -2.71 -4.93 14.69
C ALA A 112 -2.62 -3.47 14.20
N GLY A 113 -3.45 -3.10 13.23
CA GLY A 113 -3.52 -1.73 12.70
C GLY A 113 -4.01 -0.66 13.68
N LYS A 114 -4.40 -1.04 14.91
CA LYS A 114 -4.80 -0.13 16.01
C LYS A 114 -3.84 -0.17 17.20
N LEU A 115 -2.81 -1.01 17.16
CA LEU A 115 -1.84 -1.07 18.25
C LEU A 115 -1.10 0.27 18.37
N PRO A 116 -0.83 0.73 19.61
CA PRO A 116 0.02 1.90 19.83
C PRO A 116 1.41 1.61 19.27
N ARG A 117 2.12 2.64 18.80
CA ARG A 117 3.47 2.49 18.24
C ARG A 117 4.49 1.90 19.21
N SER A 118 4.23 2.02 20.52
CA SER A 118 5.05 1.44 21.58
C SER A 118 4.80 -0.07 21.83
N ASP A 119 3.86 -0.70 21.13
CA ASP A 119 3.59 -2.13 21.23
C ASP A 119 4.58 -2.89 20.35
N ASP A 120 5.23 -3.92 20.88
CA ASP A 120 6.22 -4.75 20.18
C ASP A 120 5.63 -5.54 19.01
N ARG A 121 4.30 -5.69 18.97
CA ARG A 121 3.59 -6.33 17.86
C ARG A 121 3.21 -5.35 16.76
N ALA A 122 3.42 -4.04 16.91
CA ALA A 122 3.03 -3.05 15.91
C ALA A 122 3.94 -3.15 14.67
N GLY A 123 3.33 -3.21 13.48
CA GLY A 123 4.04 -3.12 12.21
C GLY A 123 4.16 -1.68 11.71
N VAL A 124 4.77 -1.51 10.54
CA VAL A 124 4.94 -0.19 9.91
C VAL A 124 3.60 0.47 9.59
N PHE A 125 2.60 -0.30 9.16
CA PHE A 125 1.31 0.24 8.73
C PHE A 125 0.27 0.26 9.88
N GLY A 126 -0.54 1.31 9.96
CA GLY A 126 -1.74 1.40 10.78
C GLY A 126 -2.93 1.82 9.93
N TYR A 127 -4.15 1.84 10.49
CA TYR A 127 -5.31 2.30 9.71
C TYR A 127 -5.23 3.78 9.33
N ASP A 128 -4.74 4.60 10.26
CA ASP A 128 -4.72 6.06 10.12
C ASP A 128 -3.31 6.63 9.91
N THR A 129 -2.27 5.83 10.12
CA THR A 129 -0.87 6.28 10.16
C THR A 129 0.08 5.24 9.60
N ILE A 130 1.16 5.68 8.97
CA ILE A 130 2.35 4.87 8.69
C ILE A 130 3.41 5.31 9.70
N ALA A 131 4.01 4.37 10.44
CA ALA A 131 5.06 4.69 11.41
C ALA A 131 6.20 5.43 10.74
N ARG A 132 6.70 6.50 11.33
CA ARG A 132 7.96 7.13 10.90
C ARG A 132 9.16 6.32 11.41
N PRO A 133 10.33 6.40 10.76
CA PRO A 133 11.54 5.73 11.22
C PRO A 133 11.84 5.91 12.72
N GLU A 134 11.64 7.12 13.26
CA GLU A 134 11.87 7.47 14.66
C GLU A 134 10.81 6.92 15.64
N GLU A 135 9.66 6.47 15.15
CA GLU A 135 8.60 5.86 15.95
C GLU A 135 8.80 4.35 16.12
N ILE A 136 9.76 3.77 15.40
CA ILE A 136 10.15 2.36 15.49
C ILE A 136 11.28 2.24 16.52
N THR A 137 10.92 2.21 17.80
CA THR A 137 11.86 2.37 18.91
C THR A 137 12.66 1.11 19.25
N ASP A 138 12.22 -0.05 18.80
CA ASP A 138 12.90 -1.34 18.95
C ASP A 138 13.85 -1.66 17.77
N GLY A 139 13.94 -0.75 16.79
CA GLY A 139 14.85 -0.79 15.66
C GLY A 139 14.24 -1.35 14.37
N GLN A 140 14.49 -0.67 13.24
CA GLN A 140 13.93 -1.02 11.93
C GLN A 140 14.28 -2.44 11.44
N SER A 141 15.32 -3.07 11.98
CA SER A 141 15.66 -4.47 11.68
C SER A 141 14.69 -5.48 12.29
N ASN A 142 13.89 -5.08 13.29
CA ASN A 142 12.93 -5.94 13.99
C ASN A 142 11.48 -5.76 13.49
N THR A 143 11.21 -4.76 12.66
CA THR A 143 9.85 -4.44 12.21
C THR A 143 9.64 -4.83 10.75
N LEU A 144 8.63 -5.66 10.48
CA LEU A 144 8.24 -5.98 9.12
C LEU A 144 7.44 -4.83 8.51
N MET A 145 7.84 -4.44 7.30
CA MET A 145 7.14 -3.44 6.50
C MET A 145 6.20 -4.08 5.48
N MET A 146 6.68 -5.11 4.78
CA MET A 146 5.97 -5.72 3.65
C MET A 146 6.20 -7.22 3.63
N ILE A 147 5.19 -7.99 3.23
CA ILE A 147 5.27 -9.44 3.08
C ILE A 147 4.58 -9.88 1.79
N GLY A 148 5.02 -10.99 1.20
CA GLY A 148 4.31 -11.62 0.08
C GLY A 148 2.94 -12.13 0.54
N SER A 149 1.89 -11.81 -0.22
CA SER A 149 0.51 -12.13 0.14
C SER A 149 0.09 -13.56 -0.24
N GLY A 150 0.92 -14.27 -0.99
CA GLY A 150 0.66 -15.63 -1.46
C GLY A 150 -0.56 -15.65 -2.39
N GLU A 151 -1.61 -16.36 -2.01
CA GLU A 151 -2.82 -16.46 -2.83
C GLU A 151 -3.66 -15.17 -2.86
N LEU A 152 -3.47 -14.28 -1.87
CA LEU A 152 -4.27 -13.06 -1.68
C LEU A 152 -3.67 -11.86 -2.43
N ALA A 153 -3.65 -11.90 -3.76
CA ALA A 153 -3.24 -10.76 -4.58
C ALA A 153 -4.42 -9.80 -4.82
N SER A 154 -4.23 -8.52 -4.59
CA SER A 154 -5.23 -7.45 -4.77
C SER A 154 -4.75 -6.39 -5.74
N PRO A 155 -5.65 -5.58 -6.33
CA PRO A 155 -5.23 -4.46 -7.17
C PRO A 155 -4.31 -3.50 -6.41
N TRP A 156 -3.14 -3.19 -6.96
CA TRP A 156 -2.12 -2.40 -6.26
C TRP A 156 -2.60 -1.01 -5.84
N VAL A 157 -3.62 -0.47 -6.52
CA VAL A 157 -4.19 0.84 -6.22
C VAL A 157 -5.11 0.84 -4.98
N GLN A 158 -5.59 -0.33 -4.52
CA GLN A 158 -6.50 -0.42 -3.38
C GLN A 158 -5.74 -0.37 -2.05
N GLY A 159 -6.32 0.34 -1.07
CA GLY A 159 -5.74 0.47 0.26
C GLY A 159 -5.35 -0.87 0.89
N GLY A 160 -4.18 -0.89 1.54
CA GLY A 160 -3.55 -2.10 2.09
C GLY A 160 -2.51 -2.73 1.15
N GLY A 161 -2.71 -2.58 -0.16
CA GLY A 161 -2.01 -3.39 -1.16
C GLY A 161 -2.83 -4.64 -1.44
#